data_AF-A0A369RIC9-F1
#
_entry.id   AF-A0A369RIC9-F1
#
_cell.length_a   1.000
_cell.length_b   1.000
_cell.length_c   1.000
_cell.angle_alpha   90.00
_cell.angle_beta   90.00
_cell.angle_gamma   90.00
#
_symmetry.space_group_name_H-M   'P 1'
#
loop_
_entity.id
_entity.type
_entity.pdbx_description
1 polymer ?
#
loop_
_entity_poly.entity_id
_entity_poly.type
_entity_poly.pdbx_seq_one_letter_code
_entity_poly.pdbx_strand_id
1 'polypeptide(L)'
;MLCNKAIRDRIVQSALKLIIESIFESDFQDGSYGYRPKRKAHEAVNRVAKAAIKGNTKCIDVDLKSYFDNVRHHILMEKIARRINDKEIMHLIKLILKVGGKRGIAQGSPISPLLSNIYLNEVDKMLEKAKEVTKEGKYQRIEYARWAGFCKCISILQDIETLVLFSY
;
A
#
# COMPACT_ATOMS: atom_id res chain seq x y z
N MET A 1 -9.14 21.10 17.38
CA MET A 1 -8.82 21.12 15.93
C MET A 1 -7.47 20.46 15.77
N LEU A 2 -7.38 19.29 15.12
CA LEU A 2 -6.09 18.64 14.89
C LEU A 2 -5.32 19.44 13.82
N CYS A 3 -4.12 19.88 14.14
CA CYS A 3 -3.20 20.56 13.23
C CYS A 3 -1.99 19.65 13.00
N ASN A 4 -1.79 19.19 11.77
CA ASN A 4 -0.70 18.26 11.41
C ASN A 4 0.72 18.78 11.74
N LYS A 5 0.86 20.06 12.08
CA LYS A 5 2.11 20.71 12.46
C LYS A 5 2.38 20.73 13.97
N ALA A 6 1.37 20.50 14.82
CA ALA A 6 1.55 20.53 16.27
C ALA A 6 2.25 19.26 16.78
N ILE A 7 3.25 19.41 17.66
CA ILE A 7 4.02 18.28 18.23
C ILE A 7 3.09 17.29 18.94
N ARG A 8 2.12 17.79 19.72
CA ARG A 8 1.14 16.95 20.42
C ARG A 8 0.37 16.04 19.47
N ASP A 9 -0.09 16.58 18.33
CA ASP A 9 -0.85 15.80 17.35
C ASP A 9 0.04 14.76 16.66
N ARG A 10 1.32 15.08 16.45
CA ARG A 10 2.31 14.11 15.92
C ARG A 10 2.56 12.97 16.90
N ILE A 11 2.63 13.24 18.20
CA ILE A 11 2.75 12.20 19.24
C ILE A 11 1.53 11.28 19.21
N VAL A 12 0.32 11.84 19.23
CA VAL A 12 -0.93 11.05 19.19
C VAL A 12 -1.01 10.22 17.90
N GLN A 13 -0.70 10.81 16.74
CA GLN A 13 -0.68 10.09 15.47
C GLN A 13 0.37 8.98 15.44
N SER A 14 1.52 9.18 16.09
CA SER A 14 2.58 8.16 16.16
C SER A 14 2.18 7.00 17.08
N ALA A 15 1.56 7.29 18.23
CA ALA A 15 1.03 6.25 19.11
C ALA A 15 -0.09 5.44 18.42
N LEU A 16 -1.01 6.15 17.74
CA LEU A 16 -2.07 5.52 16.95
C LEU A 16 -1.48 4.64 15.85
N LYS A 17 -0.44 5.12 15.15
CA LYS A 17 0.27 4.36 14.13
C LYS A 17 0.79 3.04 14.69
N LEU A 18 1.48 3.04 15.84
CA LEU A 18 2.07 1.82 16.41
C LEU A 18 1.01 0.74 16.69
N ILE A 19 -0.15 1.15 17.22
CA ILE A 19 -1.27 0.26 17.50
C ILE A 19 -1.82 -0.32 16.19
N ILE A 20 -2.19 0.54 15.24
CA ILE A 20 -2.79 0.11 13.97
C ILE A 20 -1.80 -0.72 13.14
N GLU A 21 -0.51 -0.33 13.12
CA GLU A 21 0.53 -1.04 12.38
C GLU A 21 0.65 -2.48 12.86
N SER A 22 0.63 -2.74 14.17
CA SER A 22 0.67 -4.10 14.71
C SER A 22 -0.49 -4.99 14.24
N ILE A 23 -1.68 -4.40 14.04
CA ILE A 23 -2.89 -5.12 13.60
C ILE A 23 -2.77 -5.46 12.11
N PHE A 24 -2.40 -4.47 11.28
CA PHE A 24 -2.39 -4.60 9.82
C PHE A 24 -1.13 -5.23 9.24
N GLU A 25 -0.02 -5.28 9.99
CA GLU A 25 1.23 -5.86 9.49
C GLU A 25 1.07 -7.33 9.08
N SER A 26 0.19 -8.06 9.75
CA SER A 26 -0.15 -9.46 9.41
C SER A 26 -0.90 -9.61 8.07
N ASP A 27 -1.56 -8.56 7.59
CA ASP A 27 -2.35 -8.57 6.36
C ASP A 27 -1.57 -8.09 5.12
N PHE A 28 -0.41 -7.46 5.32
CA PHE A 28 0.37 -6.87 4.25
C PHE A 28 1.15 -7.92 3.47
N GLN A 29 1.03 -7.85 2.14
CA GLN A 29 1.67 -8.79 1.22
C GLN A 29 3.19 -8.66 1.20
N ASP A 30 3.89 -9.76 0.90
CA ASP A 30 5.35 -9.80 0.87
C ASP A 30 5.99 -8.89 -0.18
N GLY A 31 5.28 -8.62 -1.29
CA GLY A 31 5.71 -7.66 -2.30
C GLY A 31 5.67 -6.19 -1.84
N SER A 32 5.10 -5.89 -0.66
CA SER A 32 5.03 -4.54 -0.10
C SER A 32 6.13 -4.29 0.93
N TYR A 33 6.99 -3.30 0.69
CA TYR A 33 8.18 -3.04 1.52
C TYR A 33 8.15 -1.68 2.23
N GLY A 34 7.56 -0.66 1.60
CA GLY A 34 7.68 0.71 2.06
C GLY A 34 7.00 0.95 3.41
N TYR A 35 7.67 1.68 4.30
CA TYR A 35 7.14 2.10 5.60
C TYR A 35 6.64 0.97 6.51
N ARG A 36 7.17 -0.25 6.34
CA ARG A 36 6.86 -1.40 7.20
C ARG A 36 8.01 -1.69 8.18
N PRO A 37 7.71 -2.13 9.41
CA PRO A 37 8.73 -2.57 10.34
C PRO A 37 9.50 -3.76 9.75
N LYS A 38 10.81 -3.79 9.97
CA LYS A 38 11.71 -4.88 9.53
C LYS A 38 11.82 -5.09 8.01
N ARG A 39 11.23 -4.24 7.17
CA ARG A 39 11.42 -4.25 5.70
C ARG A 39 12.35 -3.13 5.27
N LYS A 40 13.33 -3.44 4.42
CA LYS A 40 14.32 -2.46 3.92
C LYS A 40 14.20 -2.25 2.42
N ALA A 41 14.54 -1.05 1.95
CA ALA A 41 14.53 -0.73 0.52
C ALA A 41 15.39 -1.69 -0.30
N HIS A 42 16.53 -2.09 0.25
CA HIS A 42 17.42 -3.08 -0.38
C HIS A 42 16.74 -4.43 -0.63
N GLU A 43 15.77 -4.85 0.19
CA GLU A 43 15.06 -6.11 -0.03
C GLU A 43 14.14 -6.03 -1.24
N ALA A 44 13.49 -4.87 -1.46
CA ALA A 44 12.69 -4.61 -2.66
C ALA A 44 13.57 -4.65 -3.92
N VAL A 45 14.74 -3.99 -3.86
CA VAL A 45 15.73 -3.99 -4.95
C VAL A 45 16.25 -5.41 -5.21
N ASN A 46 16.56 -6.17 -4.15
CA ASN A 46 17.03 -7.55 -4.29
C ASN A 46 15.97 -8.46 -4.90
N ARG A 47 14.68 -8.27 -4.57
CA ARG A 47 13.58 -9.01 -5.21
C ARG A 47 13.50 -8.72 -6.70
N VAL A 48 13.59 -7.44 -7.06
CA VAL A 48 13.67 -6.95 -8.44
C VAL A 48 14.87 -7.55 -9.18
N ALA A 49 16.07 -7.49 -8.60
CA ALA A 49 17.29 -8.02 -9.21
C ALA A 49 17.21 -9.54 -9.42
N LYS A 50 16.68 -10.28 -8.44
CA LYS A 50 16.46 -11.73 -8.57
C LYS A 50 15.47 -12.06 -9.69
N ALA A 51 14.44 -11.24 -9.91
CA ALA A 51 13.52 -11.42 -11.03
C ALA A 51 14.21 -11.17 -12.38
N ALA A 52 15.02 -10.12 -12.46
CA ALA A 52 15.78 -9.80 -13.67
C ALA A 52 16.76 -10.92 -14.06
N ILE A 53 17.49 -11.48 -13.08
CA ILE A 53 18.39 -12.63 -13.30
C ILE A 53 17.65 -13.87 -13.81
N LYS A 54 16.38 -14.05 -13.42
CA LYS A 54 15.53 -15.15 -13.88
C LYS A 54 14.93 -14.95 -15.28
N GLY A 55 15.33 -13.88 -15.99
CA GLY A 55 14.87 -13.60 -17.35
C GLY A 55 13.69 -12.64 -17.45
N ASN A 56 13.24 -12.04 -16.34
CA ASN A 56 12.22 -10.99 -16.39
C ASN A 56 12.88 -9.65 -16.75
N THR A 57 13.03 -9.38 -18.04
CA THR A 57 13.79 -8.22 -18.54
C THR A 57 12.95 -6.97 -18.81
N LYS A 58 11.62 -7.09 -18.81
CA LYS A 58 10.72 -5.94 -18.98
C LYS A 58 10.19 -5.48 -17.62
N CYS A 59 10.22 -4.16 -17.42
CA CYS A 59 9.73 -3.49 -16.22
C CYS A 59 8.61 -2.53 -16.59
N ILE A 60 7.52 -2.59 -15.84
CA ILE A 60 6.41 -1.66 -15.88
C ILE A 60 6.48 -0.85 -14.59
N ASP A 61 6.74 0.45 -14.74
CA ASP A 61 6.70 1.39 -13.63
C ASP A 61 5.27 1.91 -13.48
N VAL A 62 4.64 1.57 -12.36
CA VAL A 62 3.29 2.04 -12.03
C VAL A 62 3.44 3.11 -10.98
N ASP A 63 3.39 4.37 -11.43
CA ASP A 63 3.40 5.51 -10.51
C ASP A 63 2.03 5.68 -9.85
N LEU A 64 1.96 5.39 -8.55
CA LEU A 64 0.76 5.57 -7.74
C LEU A 64 0.77 6.93 -7.04
N LYS A 65 1.66 7.87 -7.38
CA LYS A 65 1.76 9.16 -6.70
C LYS A 65 0.50 10.00 -6.80
N SER A 66 -0.18 10.01 -7.95
CA SER A 66 -1.49 10.67 -8.12
C SER A 66 -2.61 9.99 -7.29
N TYR A 67 -2.41 8.75 -6.86
CA TYR A 67 -3.38 8.00 -6.06
C TYR A 67 -3.52 8.56 -4.63
N PHE A 68 -2.43 9.08 -4.04
CA PHE A 68 -2.43 9.61 -2.67
C PHE A 68 -3.33 10.83 -2.52
N ASP A 69 -3.43 11.65 -3.56
CA ASP A 69 -4.29 12.84 -3.58
C ASP A 69 -5.75 12.49 -3.87
N ASN A 70 -6.00 11.29 -4.41
CA ASN A 70 -7.32 10.80 -4.81
C ASN A 70 -7.90 9.72 -3.88
N VAL A 71 -7.27 9.45 -2.73
CA VAL A 71 -7.77 8.46 -1.76
C VAL A 71 -9.18 8.85 -1.30
N ARG A 72 -10.13 7.94 -1.52
CA ARG A 72 -11.51 8.09 -1.07
C ARG A 72 -11.61 7.69 0.39
N HIS A 73 -11.88 8.66 1.27
CA HIS A 73 -11.90 8.43 2.72
C HIS A 73 -12.89 7.35 3.15
N HIS A 74 -14.05 7.23 2.51
CA HIS A 74 -15.04 6.20 2.87
C HIS A 74 -14.49 4.78 2.63
N ILE A 75 -13.79 4.55 1.52
CA ILE A 75 -13.18 3.25 1.21
C ILE A 75 -12.06 2.94 2.20
N LEU A 76 -11.21 3.93 2.50
CA LEU A 76 -10.15 3.74 3.50
C LEU A 76 -10.74 3.41 4.88
N MET A 77 -11.77 4.15 5.31
CA MET A 77 -12.45 3.91 6.57
C MET A 77 -13.12 2.53 6.60
N GLU A 78 -13.75 2.08 5.52
CA GLU A 78 -14.34 0.74 5.43
C GLU A 78 -13.27 -0.35 5.57
N LYS A 79 -12.13 -0.22 4.89
CA LYS A 79 -11.00 -1.17 5.02
C LYS A 79 -10.49 -1.25 6.45
N ILE A 80 -10.39 -0.12 7.13
CA ILE A 80 -9.95 -0.07 8.53
C ILE A 80 -11.00 -0.73 9.44
N ALA A 81 -12.28 -0.44 9.21
CA ALA A 81 -13.40 -0.98 9.97
C ALA A 81 -13.47 -2.52 9.94
N ARG A 82 -12.98 -3.15 8.86
CA ARG A 82 -12.94 -4.62 8.75
C ARG A 82 -12.03 -5.28 9.80
N ARG A 83 -11.06 -4.56 10.36
CA ARG A 83 -10.13 -5.09 11.38
C ARG A 83 -10.24 -4.39 12.72
N ILE A 84 -10.67 -3.13 12.73
CA ILE A 84 -10.78 -2.30 13.94
C ILE A 84 -12.26 -1.93 14.15
N ASN A 85 -12.85 -2.47 15.22
CA ASN A 85 -14.24 -2.16 15.63
C ASN A 85 -14.28 -1.26 16.88
N ASP A 86 -13.37 -0.29 16.95
CA ASP A 86 -13.30 0.68 18.04
C ASP A 86 -13.78 2.06 17.56
N LYS A 87 -14.82 2.58 18.21
CA LYS A 87 -15.48 3.84 17.81
C LYS A 87 -14.57 5.05 18.01
N GLU A 88 -13.73 5.06 19.04
CA GLU A 88 -12.85 6.18 19.36
C GLU A 88 -11.68 6.24 18.37
N ILE A 89 -11.07 5.08 18.08
CA ILE A 89 -10.00 4.97 17.07
C ILE A 89 -10.54 5.40 15.69
N MET A 90 -11.70 4.89 15.30
CA MET A 90 -12.33 5.23 14.02
C MET A 90 -12.68 6.73 13.94
N HIS A 91 -13.15 7.31 15.05
CA HIS A 91 -13.39 8.76 15.12
C HIS A 91 -12.09 9.56 14.95
N LEU A 92 -11.02 9.16 15.63
CA LEU A 92 -9.73 9.83 15.56
C LEU A 92 -9.12 9.79 14.16
N ILE A 93 -9.18 8.64 13.48
CA ILE A 93 -8.72 8.50 12.08
C ILE A 93 -9.53 9.41 11.17
N LYS A 94 -10.86 9.47 11.35
CA LYS A 94 -11.73 10.37 10.57
C LYS A 94 -11.35 11.84 10.77
N LEU A 95 -11.00 12.24 11.99
CA LEU A 95 -10.53 13.61 12.27
C LEU A 95 -9.19 13.89 11.57
N ILE A 96 -8.25 12.94 11.60
CA ILE A 96 -6.95 13.07 10.91
C ILE A 96 -7.15 13.21 9.40
N LEU A 97 -8.01 12.38 8.80
CA LEU A 97 -8.31 12.45 7.36
C LEU A 97 -8.97 13.77 6.97
N LYS A 98 -9.86 14.31 7.81
CA LYS A 98 -10.55 15.59 7.57
C LYS A 98 -9.58 16.77 7.47
N VAL A 99 -8.43 16.72 8.16
CA VAL A 99 -7.37 17.74 8.05
C VAL A 99 -6.74 17.75 6.66
N GLY A 100 -6.69 16.60 5.98
CA GLY A 100 -6.17 16.46 4.62
C GLY A 100 -7.11 16.97 3.52
N GLY A 101 -8.33 17.40 3.86
CA GLY A 101 -9.34 17.88 2.90
C GLY A 101 -10.45 16.86 2.64
N LYS A 102 -11.12 16.99 1.48
CA LYS A 102 -12.25 16.10 1.09
C LYS A 102 -11.80 14.77 0.48
N ARG A 103 -10.57 14.72 -0.04
CA ARG A 103 -9.94 13.55 -0.67
C ARG A 103 -8.46 13.57 -0.36
N GLY A 104 -7.85 12.39 -0.43
CA GLY A 104 -6.42 12.21 -0.23
C GLY A 104 -6.01 12.12 1.24
N ILE A 105 -4.75 11.78 1.46
CA ILE A 105 -4.17 11.67 2.80
C ILE A 105 -3.18 12.82 2.99
N ALA A 106 -3.28 13.55 4.10
CA ALA A 106 -2.40 14.68 4.38
C ALA A 106 -0.92 14.25 4.36
N GLN A 107 -0.13 14.78 3.42
CA GLN A 107 1.30 14.48 3.37
C GLN A 107 2.03 15.10 4.57
N GLY A 108 3.02 14.39 5.13
CA GLY A 108 3.81 14.84 6.28
C GLY A 108 3.27 14.48 7.67
N SER A 109 2.11 13.83 7.73
CA SER A 109 1.58 13.19 8.94
C SER A 109 2.33 11.86 9.21
N PRO A 110 2.70 11.53 10.46
CA PRO A 110 3.38 10.28 10.80
C PRO A 110 2.58 9.01 10.43
N ILE A 111 1.25 9.08 10.45
CA ILE A 111 0.36 7.94 10.19
C ILE A 111 0.02 7.76 8.71
N SER A 112 0.17 8.81 7.89
CA SER A 112 -0.15 8.78 6.46
C SER A 112 0.47 7.62 5.68
N PRO A 113 1.74 7.24 5.89
CA PRO A 113 2.34 6.11 5.18
C PRO A 113 1.63 4.78 5.47
N LEU A 114 1.22 4.55 6.73
CA LEU A 114 0.49 3.36 7.12
C LEU A 114 -0.89 3.31 6.48
N LEU A 115 -1.64 4.43 6.53
CA LEU A 115 -2.96 4.53 5.91
C LEU A 115 -2.91 4.26 4.41
N SER A 116 -1.83 4.71 3.75
CA SER A 116 -1.60 4.47 2.33
C SER A 116 -1.35 3.00 2.03
N ASN A 117 -0.56 2.31 2.87
CA ASN A 117 -0.34 0.87 2.73
C ASN A 117 -1.62 0.07 2.96
N ILE A 118 -2.46 0.44 3.93
CA ILE A 118 -3.77 -0.19 4.15
C ILE A 118 -4.65 -0.03 2.91
N TYR A 119 -4.68 1.16 2.33
CA TYR A 119 -5.47 1.43 1.14
C TYR A 119 -5.01 0.60 -0.07
N LEU A 120 -3.69 0.53 -0.29
CA LEU A 120 -3.06 -0.17 -1.42
C LEU A 120 -2.96 -1.69 -1.23
N ASN A 121 -3.26 -2.23 -0.05
CA ASN A 121 -3.11 -3.67 0.20
C ASN A 121 -4.01 -4.54 -0.70
N GLU A 122 -5.14 -4.03 -1.19
CA GLU A 122 -5.95 -4.77 -2.17
C GLU A 122 -5.26 -4.89 -3.52
N VAL A 123 -4.58 -3.83 -3.97
CA VAL A 123 -3.76 -3.87 -5.19
C VAL A 123 -2.62 -4.87 -5.02
N ASP A 124 -1.97 -4.89 -3.84
CA ASP A 124 -0.94 -5.88 -3.56
C ASP A 124 -1.48 -7.31 -3.60
N LYS A 125 -2.67 -7.56 -3.03
CA LYS A 125 -3.32 -8.88 -3.09
C LYS A 125 -3.61 -9.31 -4.53
N MET A 126 -4.06 -8.38 -5.37
CA MET A 126 -4.26 -8.64 -6.80
C MET A 126 -2.94 -8.99 -7.51
N LEU A 127 -1.86 -8.27 -7.18
CA LEU A 127 -0.54 -8.51 -7.77
C LEU A 127 0.10 -9.83 -7.29
N GLU A 128 -0.02 -10.22 -6.02
CA GLU A 128 0.42 -11.55 -5.56
C GLU A 128 -0.41 -12.66 -6.20
N LYS A 129 -1.73 -12.47 -6.37
CA LYS A 129 -2.58 -13.43 -7.10
C LYS A 129 -2.14 -13.58 -8.56
N ALA A 130 -1.87 -12.46 -9.24
CA ALA A 130 -1.37 -12.47 -10.62
C ALA A 130 0.00 -13.18 -10.73
N LYS A 131 0.88 -12.99 -9.75
CA LYS A 131 2.14 -13.72 -9.66
C LYS A 131 1.95 -15.23 -9.50
N GLU A 132 1.02 -15.67 -8.66
CA GLU A 132 0.80 -17.11 -8.47
C GLU A 132 0.21 -17.76 -9.73
N VAL A 133 -0.76 -17.11 -10.39
CA VAL A 133 -1.35 -17.64 -11.63
C VAL A 133 -0.35 -17.69 -12.79
N THR A 134 0.58 -16.74 -12.86
CA THR A 134 1.62 -16.71 -13.91
C THR A 134 2.82 -17.61 -13.62
N LYS A 135 2.83 -18.33 -12.50
CA LYS A 135 3.91 -19.24 -12.11
C LYS A 135 3.94 -20.53 -12.93
N GLU A 136 2.77 -21.05 -13.29
CA GLU A 136 2.59 -22.36 -13.96
C GLU A 136 1.85 -22.26 -15.30
N GLY A 137 1.46 -21.05 -15.71
CA GLY A 137 0.67 -20.81 -16.92
C GLY A 137 1.47 -20.62 -18.21
N LYS A 138 0.74 -20.44 -19.33
CA LYS A 138 1.30 -20.05 -20.65
C LYS A 138 1.91 -18.64 -20.70
N TYR A 139 1.72 -17.85 -19.65
CA TYR A 139 2.10 -16.44 -19.57
C TYR A 139 3.45 -16.25 -18.91
N GLN A 140 4.12 -15.14 -19.20
CA GLN A 140 5.41 -14.83 -18.58
C GLN A 140 5.23 -14.55 -17.09
N ARG A 141 6.03 -15.23 -16.26
CA ARG A 141 5.99 -15.14 -14.81
C ARG A 141 6.11 -13.69 -14.33
N ILE A 142 5.15 -13.21 -13.55
CA ILE A 142 5.18 -11.85 -13.01
C ILE A 142 5.88 -11.81 -11.65
N GLU A 143 6.73 -10.80 -11.43
CA GLU A 143 7.23 -10.45 -10.11
C GLU A 143 7.02 -8.95 -9.88
N TYR A 144 6.66 -8.54 -8.67
CA TYR A 144 6.47 -7.13 -8.34
C TYR A 144 7.13 -6.78 -7.01
N ALA A 145 7.47 -5.50 -6.86
CA ALA A 145 7.91 -4.92 -5.61
C ALA A 145 7.33 -3.50 -5.48
N ARG A 146 6.67 -3.24 -4.36
CA ARG A 146 6.12 -1.93 -4.03
C ARG A 146 6.88 -1.29 -2.88
N TRP A 147 7.36 -0.07 -3.10
CA TRP A 147 7.92 0.80 -2.09
C TRP A 147 7.02 2.02 -1.92
N ALA A 148 6.16 1.97 -0.91
CA ALA A 148 5.20 3.04 -0.62
C ALA A 148 4.32 3.37 -1.83
N GLY A 149 4.44 4.59 -2.37
CA GLY A 149 3.73 5.07 -3.55
C GLY A 149 4.35 4.72 -4.89
N PHE A 150 5.53 4.10 -4.88
CA PHE A 150 6.19 3.64 -6.09
C PHE A 150 6.02 2.13 -6.20
N CYS A 151 5.44 1.66 -7.30
CA CYS A 151 5.33 0.24 -7.59
C CYS A 151 6.12 -0.07 -8.85
N LYS A 152 7.10 -0.97 -8.74
CA LYS A 152 7.83 -1.51 -9.88
C LYS A 152 7.41 -2.96 -10.09
N CYS A 153 6.77 -3.22 -11.22
CA CYS A 153 6.43 -4.55 -11.67
C CYS A 153 7.46 -4.99 -12.69
N ILE A 154 8.10 -6.15 -12.48
CA ILE A 154 9.13 -6.69 -13.36
C ILE A 154 8.57 -7.96 -13.96
N SER A 155 7.79 -7.74 -15.04
CA SER A 155 7.41 -8.67 -16.10
C SER A 155 6.36 -8.07 -17.02
N ILE A 156 6.27 -8.63 -18.23
CA ILE A 156 5.33 -8.23 -19.27
C ILE A 156 3.89 -8.56 -18.83
N LEU A 157 3.17 -7.59 -18.30
CA LEU A 157 1.71 -7.55 -18.44
C LEU A 157 1.46 -7.11 -19.88
N GLN A 158 1.27 -8.07 -20.79
CA GLN A 158 1.13 -7.74 -22.21
C GLN A 158 -0.19 -7.02 -22.50
N ASP A 159 -1.16 -7.09 -21.59
CA ASP A 159 -2.38 -6.30 -21.65
C ASP A 159 -2.85 -5.87 -20.25
N ILE A 160 -3.09 -4.57 -20.09
CA ILE A 160 -3.81 -3.99 -18.94
C ILE A 160 -5.21 -4.63 -18.80
N GLU A 161 -5.78 -5.21 -19.87
CA GLU A 161 -7.03 -5.99 -19.82
C GLU A 161 -6.94 -7.23 -18.93
N THR A 162 -5.76 -7.83 -18.76
CA THR A 162 -5.59 -9.00 -17.89
C THR A 162 -5.82 -8.67 -16.41
N LEU A 163 -5.53 -7.43 -15.97
CA LEU A 163 -5.82 -6.97 -14.61
C LEU A 163 -7.33 -6.85 -14.35
N VAL A 164 -8.12 -6.58 -15.40
CA VAL A 164 -9.59 -6.54 -15.33
C VAL A 164 -10.16 -7.96 -15.20
N LEU A 165 -9.56 -8.95 -15.88
CA LEU A 165 -9.98 -10.35 -15.78
C LEU A 165 -9.74 -10.97 -14.39
N PHE A 166 -8.78 -10.47 -13.61
CA PHE A 166 -8.54 -10.93 -12.23
C PHE A 166 -9.37 -10.19 -11.17
N SER A 167 -10.18 -9.20 -11.58
CA SER A 167 -11.04 -8.38 -10.72
C SER A 167 -12.49 -8.87 -10.64
N TYR A 168 -12.83 -9.99 -11.28
CA TYR A 168 -14.12 -10.68 -11.19
C TYR A 168 -13.97 -12.07 -10.55
#